data_AF-A0A017SYV6-F1
#
_entry.id   AF-A0A017SYV6-F1
#
_cell.length_a   1.000
_cell.length_b   1.000
_cell.length_c   1.000
_cell.angle_alpha   90.00
_cell.angle_beta   90.00
_cell.angle_gamma   90.00
#
_symmetry.space_group_name_H-M   'P 1'
#
loop_
_entity.id
_entity.type
_entity.pdbx_description
1 polymer ?
#
loop_
_entity_poly.entity_id
_entity_poly.type
_entity_poly.pdbx_seq_one_letter_code
_entity_poly.pdbx_strand_id
1 'polypeptide(L)'
;MTADLTHRDASPDDASPDDASPDDASPDDASPDDPAEPRTTVDGRLTDPRKPPRASRQQALLLAALATVITALGVGWAFSPSRAGATDMLSSLATVYVPGAALTILWLRRRGELRAQLFPRAGDLAFGALAAALLYGVTMGASLLLSPHGSPREAWILRLYLHLGGPDVVNRMILGGAVFGIAALEEIVWRGLAMRALMDPLGPVSALLLSTLLYGLAHLPTLILLGDPAAGPNPLLVIAALGCGLVWGRLVLLKGRLAPAVFAHAFFSWAVASFPLWRP
;
A
#
# COMPACT_ATOMS: atom_id res chain seq x y z
N MET A 1 17.06 -50.45 -24.78
CA MET A 1 16.28 -51.01 -23.66
C MET A 1 15.04 -50.15 -23.52
N THR A 2 13.94 -50.65 -24.05
CA THR A 2 12.64 -49.99 -24.27
C THR A 2 11.61 -50.63 -23.33
N ALA A 3 10.88 -49.80 -22.59
CA ALA A 3 9.64 -50.11 -21.88
C ALA A 3 8.91 -48.76 -21.79
N ASP A 4 7.77 -48.47 -22.43
CA ASP A 4 6.49 -49.17 -22.62
C ASP A 4 5.80 -49.59 -21.33
N LEU A 5 4.94 -48.70 -20.81
CA LEU A 5 3.92 -48.96 -19.80
C LEU A 5 2.70 -48.05 -20.03
N THR A 6 1.82 -48.52 -20.92
CA THR A 6 0.37 -48.75 -20.71
C THR A 6 -0.46 -47.72 -19.93
N HIS A 7 -1.30 -47.03 -20.70
CA HIS A 7 -2.74 -46.79 -20.55
C HIS A 7 -3.43 -47.33 -19.26
N ARG A 8 -4.12 -46.44 -18.54
CA ARG A 8 -5.29 -46.77 -17.72
C ARG A 8 -6.39 -45.74 -17.97
N ASP A 9 -7.38 -46.16 -18.75
CA ASP A 9 -8.70 -45.55 -18.80
C ASP A 9 -9.44 -45.86 -17.49
N ALA A 10 -10.08 -44.85 -16.92
CA ALA A 10 -11.03 -45.02 -15.83
C ALA A 10 -12.38 -44.41 -16.23
N SER A 11 -13.40 -45.25 -16.02
CA SER A 11 -14.80 -45.19 -16.44
C SER A 11 -15.54 -43.84 -16.35
N PRO A 12 -16.44 -43.58 -17.31
CA PRO A 12 -17.63 -42.77 -17.11
C PRO A 12 -18.80 -43.67 -16.68
N ASP A 13 -19.39 -43.49 -15.50
CA ASP A 13 -20.72 -44.02 -15.20
C ASP A 13 -21.38 -43.22 -14.06
N ASP A 14 -22.61 -42.82 -14.36
CA ASP A 14 -23.80 -42.85 -13.50
C ASP A 14 -23.90 -41.95 -12.25
N ALA A 15 -24.55 -40.80 -12.43
CA ALA A 15 -25.48 -40.28 -11.43
C ALA A 15 -26.64 -39.51 -12.09
N SER A 16 -27.83 -40.03 -11.84
CA SER A 16 -29.14 -39.80 -12.43
C SER A 16 -29.68 -38.36 -12.43
N PRO A 17 -30.47 -37.98 -13.46
CA PRO A 17 -31.49 -36.96 -13.36
C PRO A 17 -32.79 -37.60 -12.87
N ASP A 18 -33.43 -37.02 -11.85
CA ASP A 18 -34.88 -37.03 -11.60
C ASP A 18 -35.13 -36.84 -10.09
N ASP A 19 -35.64 -35.68 -9.71
CA ASP A 19 -36.82 -35.60 -8.84
C ASP A 19 -37.38 -34.19 -8.88
N ALA A 20 -38.56 -34.11 -9.49
CA ALA A 20 -39.42 -32.95 -9.56
C ALA A 20 -40.05 -32.66 -8.20
N SER A 21 -40.23 -31.38 -7.88
CA SER A 21 -41.35 -30.92 -7.05
C SER A 21 -41.69 -29.46 -7.39
N PRO A 22 -42.58 -29.25 -8.38
CA PRO A 22 -43.37 -28.04 -8.49
C PRO A 22 -44.69 -28.27 -7.73
N ASP A 23 -44.95 -27.50 -6.69
CA ASP A 23 -46.26 -26.95 -6.32
C ASP A 23 -46.32 -26.57 -4.83
N ASP A 24 -47.15 -25.56 -4.58
CA ASP A 24 -47.75 -25.14 -3.30
C ASP A 24 -46.93 -24.24 -2.35
N ALA A 25 -47.02 -22.92 -2.55
CA ALA A 25 -47.52 -21.99 -1.52
C ALA A 25 -47.65 -20.53 -2.02
N SER A 26 -48.90 -20.18 -2.34
CA SER A 26 -49.59 -18.90 -2.08
C SER A 26 -49.00 -17.56 -2.58
N PRO A 27 -49.61 -16.98 -3.63
CA PRO A 27 -49.60 -15.55 -3.89
C PRO A 27 -50.86 -14.92 -3.25
N ASP A 28 -50.74 -14.32 -2.07
CA ASP A 28 -51.64 -13.25 -1.61
C ASP A 28 -51.15 -12.68 -0.27
N ASP A 29 -51.40 -11.39 -0.09
CA ASP A 29 -51.27 -10.60 1.16
C ASP A 29 -49.88 -10.07 1.55
N ALA A 30 -49.34 -9.15 0.74
CA ALA A 30 -48.66 -7.98 1.31
C ALA A 30 -48.86 -6.74 0.41
N SER A 31 -49.62 -5.80 0.94
CA SER A 31 -50.13 -4.59 0.31
C SER A 31 -49.12 -3.79 -0.54
N PRO A 32 -49.62 -3.16 -1.62
CA PRO A 32 -48.85 -2.25 -2.45
C PRO A 32 -48.57 -0.94 -1.72
N ASP A 33 -47.40 -0.37 -2.00
CA ASP A 33 -47.20 1.06 -2.17
C ASP A 33 -47.67 1.98 -1.03
N ASP A 34 -47.00 1.94 0.11
CA ASP A 34 -46.65 3.21 0.75
C ASP A 34 -45.29 3.64 0.18
N PRO A 35 -45.23 4.58 -0.78
CA PRO A 35 -43.96 5.17 -1.17
C PRO A 35 -43.44 5.89 0.06
N ALA A 36 -42.50 5.25 0.77
CA ALA A 36 -41.81 5.83 1.90
C ALA A 36 -41.38 7.23 1.50
N GLU A 37 -42.06 8.25 2.05
CA GLU A 37 -41.85 9.63 1.65
C GLU A 37 -40.35 9.90 1.71
N PRO A 38 -39.72 10.31 0.59
CA PRO A 38 -38.31 10.57 0.56
C PRO A 38 -38.04 11.69 1.55
N ARG A 39 -37.53 11.33 2.74
CA ARG A 39 -37.15 12.28 3.78
C ARG A 39 -36.13 13.23 3.16
N THR A 40 -36.60 14.40 2.77
CA THR A 40 -35.79 15.48 2.23
C THR A 40 -34.89 15.98 3.36
N THR A 41 -33.65 15.52 3.37
CA THR A 41 -32.60 16.20 4.11
C THR A 41 -32.46 17.62 3.57
N VAL A 42 -32.08 18.56 4.43
CA VAL A 42 -31.98 20.02 4.17
C VAL A 42 -31.22 20.40 2.87
N ASP A 43 -30.40 19.49 2.31
CA ASP A 43 -29.66 19.68 1.06
C ASP A 43 -30.29 19.07 -0.22
N GLY A 44 -31.52 18.52 -0.15
CA GLY A 44 -32.25 18.02 -1.33
C GLY A 44 -31.64 16.80 -2.05
N ARG A 45 -30.56 16.20 -1.54
CA ARG A 45 -29.98 14.96 -2.08
C ARG A 45 -30.49 13.75 -1.32
N LEU A 46 -31.25 12.88 -1.99
CA LEU A 46 -31.52 11.52 -1.56
C LEU A 46 -30.18 10.77 -1.37
N THR A 47 -29.72 10.66 -0.13
CA THR A 47 -28.60 9.81 0.22
C THR A 47 -29.11 8.39 0.37
N ASP A 48 -28.66 7.49 -0.51
CA ASP A 48 -28.87 6.05 -0.35
C ASP A 48 -28.35 5.63 1.03
N PRO A 49 -29.22 5.17 1.96
CA PRO A 49 -28.83 4.83 3.33
C PRO A 49 -27.86 3.65 3.39
N ARG A 50 -27.66 2.93 2.27
CA ARG A 50 -26.67 1.86 2.14
C ARG A 50 -25.26 2.37 1.87
N LYS A 51 -25.08 3.66 1.53
CA LYS A 51 -23.75 4.24 1.29
C LYS A 51 -23.13 4.69 2.62
N PRO A 52 -21.88 4.27 2.92
CA PRO A 52 -21.23 4.65 4.16
C PRO A 52 -21.06 6.18 4.24
N PRO A 53 -21.08 6.75 5.46
CA PRO A 53 -20.93 8.19 5.65
C PRO A 53 -19.60 8.67 5.08
N ARG A 54 -19.67 9.68 4.21
CA ARG A 54 -18.50 10.32 3.60
C ARG A 54 -17.75 11.14 4.65
N ALA A 55 -16.43 11.14 4.58
CA ALA A 55 -15.64 12.03 5.43
C ALA A 55 -15.91 13.49 5.04
N SER A 56 -16.10 14.37 6.03
CA SER A 56 -16.14 15.81 5.75
C SER A 56 -14.77 16.28 5.27
N ARG A 57 -14.71 17.40 4.53
CA ARG A 57 -13.44 17.97 4.05
C ARG A 57 -12.44 18.21 5.19
N GLN A 58 -12.90 18.74 6.32
CA GLN A 58 -12.06 18.97 7.49
C GLN A 58 -11.56 17.67 8.11
N GLN A 59 -12.42 16.65 8.26
CA GLN A 59 -12.02 15.34 8.78
C GLN A 59 -10.99 14.67 7.87
N ALA A 60 -11.19 14.72 6.55
CA ALA A 60 -10.28 14.15 5.57
C ALA A 60 -8.89 14.81 5.62
N LEU A 61 -8.84 16.14 5.65
CA LEU A 61 -7.60 16.89 5.77
C LEU A 61 -6.91 16.61 7.11
N LEU A 62 -7.66 16.53 8.21
CA LEU A 62 -7.10 16.20 9.53
C LEU A 62 -6.49 14.79 9.56
N LEU A 63 -7.17 13.79 9.00
CA LEU A 63 -6.65 12.41 8.92
C LEU A 63 -5.35 12.35 8.10
N ALA A 64 -5.32 13.02 6.95
CA ALA A 64 -4.12 13.06 6.11
C ALA A 64 -2.96 13.83 6.77
N ALA A 65 -3.24 14.96 7.42
CA ALA A 65 -2.25 15.72 8.17
C ALA A 65 -1.70 14.93 9.35
N LEU A 66 -2.56 14.22 10.10
CA LEU A 66 -2.14 13.38 11.22
C LEU A 66 -1.26 12.22 10.75
N ALA A 67 -1.64 11.53 9.67
CA ALA A 67 -0.82 10.48 9.07
C ALA A 67 0.56 11.01 8.65
N THR A 68 0.61 12.23 8.11
CA THR A 68 1.85 12.91 7.71
C THR A 68 2.74 13.21 8.91
N VAL A 69 2.20 13.86 9.95
CA VAL A 69 2.97 14.23 11.15
C VAL A 69 3.48 12.99 11.89
N ILE A 70 2.63 11.99 12.12
CA ILE A 70 3.02 10.76 12.81
C ILE A 70 4.10 10.02 12.01
N THR A 71 3.94 9.91 10.69
CA THR A 71 4.95 9.30 9.82
C THR A 71 6.26 10.08 9.88
N ALA A 72 6.22 11.41 9.79
CA ALA A 72 7.43 12.25 9.85
C ALA A 72 8.17 12.08 11.17
N LEU A 73 7.46 12.00 12.30
CA LEU A 73 8.06 11.73 13.60
C LEU A 73 8.69 10.33 13.64
N GLY A 74 7.98 9.31 13.14
CA GLY A 74 8.49 7.94 13.06
C GLY A 74 9.73 7.81 12.17
N VAL A 75 9.69 8.39 10.98
CA VAL A 75 10.80 8.44 10.02
C VAL A 75 11.98 9.22 10.59
N GLY A 76 11.73 10.39 11.17
CA GLY A 76 12.79 11.20 11.80
C GLY A 76 13.47 10.49 12.96
N TRP A 77 12.70 9.73 13.74
CA TRP A 77 13.25 8.88 14.79
C TRP A 77 14.06 7.71 14.21
N ALA A 78 13.48 6.94 13.29
CA ALA A 78 14.09 5.77 12.67
C ALA A 78 15.43 6.11 12.00
N PHE A 79 15.48 7.21 11.24
CA PHE A 79 16.67 7.63 10.50
C PHE A 79 17.57 8.61 11.28
N SER A 80 17.44 8.68 12.61
CA SER A 80 18.37 9.46 13.43
C SER A 80 19.77 8.82 13.38
N PRO A 81 20.86 9.62 13.27
CA PRO A 81 22.21 9.08 13.14
C PRO A 81 22.64 8.12 14.25
N SER A 82 22.11 8.30 15.48
CA SER A 82 22.39 7.43 16.63
C SER A 82 21.76 6.03 16.51
N ARG A 83 20.87 5.81 15.53
CA ARG A 83 20.18 4.54 15.26
C ARG A 83 20.63 3.86 13.98
N ALA A 84 21.64 4.41 13.29
CA ALA A 84 22.16 3.78 12.08
C ALA A 84 22.62 2.34 12.38
N GLY A 85 22.00 1.36 11.71
CA GLY A 85 22.29 -0.07 11.88
C GLY A 85 21.65 -0.70 13.12
N ALA A 86 20.90 0.06 13.92
CA ALA A 86 20.22 -0.47 15.09
C ALA A 86 18.99 -1.29 14.68
N THR A 87 18.81 -2.46 15.30
CA THR A 87 17.65 -3.34 15.04
C THR A 87 16.32 -2.71 15.43
N ASP A 88 16.34 -1.74 16.36
CA ASP A 88 15.15 -1.06 16.84
C ASP A 88 14.65 0.05 15.89
N MET A 89 15.41 0.40 14.85
CA MET A 89 14.97 1.30 13.78
C MET A 89 13.68 0.78 13.14
N LEU A 90 13.66 -0.48 12.68
CA LEU A 90 12.48 -1.06 12.05
C LEU A 90 11.31 -1.21 13.03
N SER A 91 11.60 -1.55 14.28
CA SER A 91 10.60 -1.62 15.34
C SER A 91 9.91 -0.26 15.56
N SER A 92 10.63 0.86 15.40
CA SER A 92 10.03 2.18 15.51
C SER A 92 9.05 2.49 14.38
N LEU A 93 9.36 2.10 13.14
CA LEU A 93 8.43 2.21 12.01
C LEU A 93 7.22 1.27 12.19
N ALA A 94 7.45 0.05 12.66
CA ALA A 94 6.35 -0.87 12.98
C ALA A 94 5.43 -0.31 14.08
N THR A 95 5.99 0.38 15.08
CA THR A 95 5.22 1.03 16.16
C THR A 95 4.28 2.12 15.62
N VAL A 96 4.64 2.77 14.51
CA VAL A 96 3.77 3.73 13.82
C VAL A 96 2.72 3.03 12.96
N TYR A 97 3.14 2.08 12.12
CA TYR A 97 2.26 1.54 11.09
C TYR A 97 1.34 0.42 11.55
N VAL A 98 1.68 -0.35 12.59
CA VAL A 98 0.78 -1.37 13.13
C VAL A 98 -0.51 -0.74 13.68
N PRO A 99 -0.48 0.27 14.57
CA PRO A 99 -1.68 0.95 15.03
C PRO A 99 -2.44 1.66 13.90
N GLY A 100 -1.72 2.33 12.99
CA GLY A 100 -2.33 3.02 11.85
C GLY A 100 -3.07 2.06 10.91
N ALA A 101 -2.48 0.91 10.61
CA ALA A 101 -3.10 -0.11 9.78
C ALA A 101 -4.32 -0.73 10.48
N ALA A 102 -4.23 -1.00 11.79
CA ALA A 102 -5.37 -1.47 12.57
C ALA A 102 -6.54 -0.46 12.54
N LEU A 103 -6.27 0.83 12.74
CA LEU A 103 -7.26 1.90 12.62
C LEU A 103 -7.88 1.92 11.21
N THR A 104 -7.05 1.79 10.17
CA THR A 104 -7.51 1.77 8.77
C THR A 104 -8.42 0.57 8.50
N ILE A 105 -8.05 -0.62 8.98
CA ILE A 105 -8.86 -1.84 8.85
C ILE A 105 -10.21 -1.67 9.55
N LEU A 106 -10.23 -1.13 10.77
CA LEU A 106 -11.47 -0.84 11.50
C LEU A 106 -12.34 0.17 10.76
N TRP A 107 -11.73 1.22 10.21
CA TRP A 107 -12.41 2.23 9.42
C TRP A 107 -13.02 1.64 8.13
N LEU A 108 -12.26 0.83 7.38
CA LEU A 108 -12.76 0.12 6.20
C LEU A 108 -13.87 -0.89 6.55
N ARG A 109 -13.76 -1.57 7.70
CA ARG A 109 -14.78 -2.52 8.18
C ARG A 109 -16.10 -1.80 8.50
N ARG A 110 -16.04 -0.67 9.21
CA ARG A 110 -17.23 0.14 9.54
C ARG A 110 -17.94 0.66 8.30
N ARG A 111 -17.22 0.83 7.19
CA ARG A 111 -17.77 1.24 5.89
C ARG A 111 -18.25 0.09 5.00
N GLY A 112 -18.07 -1.17 5.42
CA GLY A 112 -18.37 -2.33 4.59
C GLY A 112 -17.44 -2.51 3.39
N GLU A 113 -16.29 -1.82 3.37
CA GLU A 113 -15.37 -1.78 2.22
C GLU A 113 -14.17 -2.73 2.38
N LEU A 114 -13.95 -3.28 3.59
CA LEU A 114 -12.75 -4.04 3.94
C LEU A 114 -12.40 -5.15 2.94
N ARG A 115 -13.35 -6.04 2.65
CA ARG A 115 -13.13 -7.16 1.73
C ARG A 115 -12.85 -6.67 0.31
N ALA A 116 -13.60 -5.69 -0.17
CA ALA A 116 -13.43 -5.15 -1.51
C ALA A 116 -12.07 -4.47 -1.71
N GLN A 117 -11.47 -3.94 -0.64
CA GLN A 117 -10.21 -3.22 -0.69
C GLN A 117 -8.97 -4.09 -0.48
N LEU A 118 -9.00 -5.01 0.48
CA LEU A 118 -7.80 -5.77 0.87
C LEU A 118 -7.70 -7.17 0.28
N PHE A 119 -8.80 -7.77 -0.20
CA PHE A 119 -8.72 -9.12 -0.77
C PHE A 119 -8.20 -9.04 -2.22
N PRO A 120 -7.08 -9.72 -2.53
CA PRO A 120 -6.59 -9.77 -3.90
C PRO A 120 -7.58 -10.53 -4.80
N ARG A 121 -7.69 -10.12 -6.06
CA ARG A 121 -8.32 -10.89 -7.13
C ARG A 121 -7.26 -11.43 -8.08
N ALA A 122 -7.68 -12.32 -8.98
CA ALA A 122 -6.81 -12.88 -10.00
C ALA A 122 -6.06 -11.77 -10.76
N GLY A 123 -4.73 -11.91 -10.85
CA GLY A 123 -3.85 -10.97 -11.52
C GLY A 123 -3.39 -9.75 -10.69
N ASP A 124 -3.98 -9.46 -9.52
CA ASP A 124 -3.58 -8.29 -8.73
C ASP A 124 -2.11 -8.39 -8.28
N LEU A 125 -1.69 -9.57 -7.81
CA LEU A 125 -0.31 -9.80 -7.36
C LEU A 125 0.68 -9.75 -8.53
N ALA A 126 0.34 -10.32 -9.68
CA ALA A 126 1.17 -10.26 -10.88
C ALA A 126 1.35 -8.82 -11.36
N PHE A 127 0.27 -8.02 -11.33
CA PHE A 127 0.33 -6.60 -11.68
C PHE A 127 1.16 -5.80 -10.66
N GLY A 128 1.01 -6.09 -9.37
CA GLY A 128 1.83 -5.50 -8.32
C GLY A 128 3.32 -5.85 -8.45
N ALA A 129 3.64 -7.11 -8.76
CA ALA A 129 5.01 -7.56 -9.03
C ALA A 129 5.63 -6.82 -10.21
N LEU A 130 4.89 -6.69 -11.32
CA LEU A 130 5.35 -5.95 -12.50
C LEU A 130 5.60 -4.48 -12.17
N ALA A 131 4.69 -3.82 -11.45
CA ALA A 131 4.87 -2.43 -11.03
C ALA A 131 6.10 -2.27 -10.12
N ALA A 132 6.31 -3.19 -9.18
CA ALA A 132 7.48 -3.21 -8.31
C ALA A 132 8.79 -3.40 -9.08
N ALA A 133 8.82 -4.33 -10.05
CA ALA A 133 9.99 -4.57 -10.90
C ALA A 133 10.34 -3.35 -11.75
N LEU A 134 9.34 -2.69 -12.34
CA LEU A 134 9.53 -1.44 -13.08
C LEU A 134 10.06 -0.31 -12.18
N LEU A 135 9.49 -0.13 -10.99
CA LEU A 135 9.96 0.86 -10.02
C LEU A 135 11.39 0.58 -9.56
N TYR A 136 11.74 -0.69 -9.33
CA TYR A 136 13.10 -1.10 -8.99
C TYR A 136 14.08 -0.75 -10.11
N GLY A 137 13.74 -1.08 -11.36
CA GLY A 137 14.55 -0.70 -12.53
C GLY A 137 14.73 0.82 -12.68
N VAL A 138 13.66 1.60 -12.47
CA VAL A 138 13.74 3.07 -12.48
C VAL A 138 14.61 3.59 -11.35
N THR A 139 14.51 3.01 -10.15
CA THR A 139 15.32 3.42 -8.99
C THR A 139 16.79 3.08 -9.21
N MET A 140 17.09 1.94 -9.83
CA MET A 140 18.44 1.57 -10.26
C MET A 140 19.00 2.55 -11.30
N GLY A 141 18.20 2.90 -12.32
CA GLY A 141 18.61 3.93 -13.29
C GLY A 141 18.85 5.29 -12.63
N ALA A 142 17.96 5.69 -11.72
CA ALA A 142 18.09 6.93 -10.97
C ALA A 142 19.31 6.92 -10.04
N SER A 143 19.66 5.81 -9.40
CA SER A 143 20.87 5.72 -8.56
C SER A 143 22.15 5.90 -9.37
N LEU A 144 22.21 5.32 -10.58
CA LEU A 144 23.36 5.49 -11.47
C LEU A 144 23.53 6.95 -11.92
N LEU A 145 22.43 7.70 -12.07
CA LEU A 145 22.45 9.10 -12.51
C LEU A 145 22.65 10.10 -11.36
N LEU A 146 21.99 9.88 -10.23
CA LEU A 146 21.96 10.83 -9.11
C LEU A 146 23.13 10.66 -8.14
N SER A 147 23.64 9.44 -8.01
CA SER A 147 24.76 9.09 -7.13
C SER A 147 25.76 8.17 -7.83
N PRO A 148 26.45 8.65 -8.88
CA PRO A 148 27.46 7.85 -9.58
C PRO A 148 28.59 7.41 -8.64
N HIS A 149 29.13 6.21 -8.88
CA HIS A 149 30.30 5.70 -8.15
C HIS A 149 31.50 6.65 -8.25
N GLY A 150 32.19 6.86 -7.13
CA GLY A 150 33.33 7.76 -7.00
C GLY A 150 32.95 9.24 -6.85
N SER A 151 31.65 9.59 -6.89
CA SER A 151 31.19 10.95 -6.62
C SER A 151 30.87 11.16 -5.14
N PRO A 152 30.92 12.40 -4.61
CA PRO A 152 30.46 12.67 -3.24
C PRO A 152 29.03 12.20 -2.98
N ARG A 153 28.16 12.22 -4.01
CA ARG A 153 26.74 11.82 -3.93
C ARG A 153 26.53 10.32 -3.71
N GLU A 154 27.55 9.50 -3.92
CA GLU A 154 27.53 8.08 -3.54
C GLU A 154 27.21 7.92 -2.04
N ALA A 155 27.64 8.88 -1.20
CA ALA A 155 27.34 8.91 0.22
C ALA A 155 25.83 8.92 0.52
N TRP A 156 24.98 9.45 -0.38
CA TRP A 156 23.54 9.46 -0.20
C TRP A 156 22.95 8.05 -0.15
N ILE A 157 23.40 7.15 -1.02
CA ILE A 157 22.92 5.75 -1.02
C ILE A 157 23.60 4.97 0.10
N LEU A 158 24.90 5.18 0.32
CA LEU A 158 25.63 4.51 1.40
C LEU A 158 24.97 4.75 2.76
N ARG A 159 24.65 6.00 3.10
CA ARG A 159 24.01 6.34 4.39
C ARG A 159 22.65 5.70 4.58
N LEU A 160 21.90 5.47 3.50
CA LEU A 160 20.64 4.73 3.54
C LEU A 160 20.88 3.25 3.91
N TYR A 161 21.87 2.59 3.29
CA TYR A 161 22.18 1.19 3.61
C TYR A 161 22.86 1.00 4.96
N LEU A 162 23.60 1.99 5.45
CA LEU A 162 24.14 1.95 6.82
C LEU A 162 23.01 1.88 7.86
N HIS A 163 21.89 2.56 7.63
CA HIS A 163 20.73 2.45 8.51
C HIS A 163 20.10 1.06 8.49
N LEU A 164 20.15 0.37 7.36
CA LEU A 164 19.65 -0.99 7.21
C LEU A 164 20.61 -2.08 7.74
N GLY A 165 21.78 -1.72 8.27
CA GLY A 165 22.74 -2.66 8.88
C GLY A 165 24.00 -2.98 8.07
N GLY A 166 24.26 -2.28 6.96
CA GLY A 166 25.48 -2.44 6.16
C GLY A 166 25.45 -3.58 5.12
N PRO A 167 26.49 -3.71 4.26
CA PRO A 167 26.57 -4.70 3.18
C PRO A 167 26.54 -6.16 3.65
N ASP A 168 27.14 -6.47 4.80
CA ASP A 168 27.48 -7.83 5.23
C ASP A 168 26.48 -8.48 6.21
N VAL A 169 25.25 -7.96 6.31
CA VAL A 169 24.22 -8.54 7.20
C VAL A 169 23.94 -9.98 6.78
N VAL A 170 24.38 -10.94 7.61
CA VAL A 170 24.24 -12.39 7.39
C VAL A 170 22.78 -12.82 7.12
N ASN A 171 21.80 -12.00 7.55
CA ASN A 171 20.37 -12.27 7.44
C ASN A 171 19.59 -11.23 6.59
N ARG A 172 20.13 -10.80 5.44
CA ARG A 172 19.44 -9.87 4.52
C ARG A 172 18.02 -10.27 4.15
N MET A 173 17.73 -11.57 4.04
CA MET A 173 16.38 -12.05 3.72
C MET A 173 15.39 -11.78 4.86
N ILE A 174 15.82 -11.92 6.13
CA ILE A 174 14.99 -11.61 7.30
C ILE A 174 14.74 -10.10 7.37
N LEU A 175 15.79 -9.30 7.17
CA LEU A 175 15.69 -7.84 7.07
C LEU A 175 14.71 -7.42 5.96
N GLY A 176 14.86 -7.98 4.77
CA GLY A 176 13.95 -7.75 3.64
C GLY A 176 12.51 -8.12 3.99
N GLY A 177 12.29 -9.26 4.66
CA GLY A 177 10.97 -9.67 5.13
C GLY A 177 10.33 -8.68 6.12
N ALA A 178 11.13 -8.13 7.04
CA ALA A 178 10.66 -7.09 7.95
C ALA A 178 10.29 -5.80 7.19
N VAL A 179 11.13 -5.36 6.25
CA VAL A 179 10.87 -4.21 5.38
C VAL A 179 9.60 -4.43 4.53
N PHE A 180 9.40 -5.63 3.98
CA PHE A 180 8.19 -6.01 3.26
C PHE A 180 6.94 -5.79 4.12
N GLY A 181 6.95 -6.31 5.35
CA GLY A 181 5.83 -6.18 6.27
C GLY A 181 5.51 -4.72 6.64
N ILE A 182 6.54 -3.93 6.96
CA ILE A 182 6.38 -2.52 7.31
C ILE A 182 5.83 -1.72 6.11
N ALA A 183 6.39 -1.93 4.91
CA ALA A 183 5.92 -1.29 3.68
C ALA A 183 4.45 -1.65 3.35
N ALA A 184 4.03 -2.90 3.59
CA ALA A 184 2.63 -3.29 3.43
C ALA A 184 1.70 -2.53 4.40
N LEU A 185 2.10 -2.39 5.66
CA LEU A 185 1.33 -1.64 6.67
C LEU A 185 1.27 -0.15 6.34
N GLU A 186 2.39 0.42 5.91
CA GLU A 186 2.49 1.80 5.45
C GLU A 186 1.54 2.08 4.29
N GLU A 187 1.50 1.19 3.29
CA GLU A 187 0.60 1.34 2.14
C GLU A 187 -0.87 1.26 2.53
N ILE A 188 -1.22 0.40 3.49
CA ILE A 188 -2.57 0.34 4.06
C ILE A 188 -2.93 1.69 4.68
N VAL A 189 -2.05 2.32 5.46
CA VAL A 189 -2.31 3.63 6.08
C VAL A 189 -2.47 4.72 5.00
N TRP A 190 -1.51 4.84 4.09
CA TRP A 190 -1.49 5.95 3.15
C TRP A 190 -2.58 5.86 2.10
N ARG A 191 -2.81 4.68 1.50
CA ARG A 191 -3.81 4.54 0.43
C ARG A 191 -5.17 4.12 0.97
N GLY A 192 -5.18 3.33 2.04
CA GLY A 192 -6.41 2.86 2.67
C GLY A 192 -7.10 3.91 3.53
N LEU A 193 -6.35 4.77 4.23
CA LEU A 193 -6.91 5.83 5.08
C LEU A 193 -6.70 7.23 4.49
N ALA A 194 -5.46 7.70 4.37
CA ALA A 194 -5.18 9.10 4.06
C ALA A 194 -5.71 9.52 2.67
N MET A 195 -5.29 8.83 1.61
CA MET A 195 -5.76 9.09 0.24
C MET A 195 -7.27 8.88 0.13
N ARG A 196 -7.79 7.79 0.69
CA ARG A 196 -9.23 7.46 0.57
C ARG A 196 -10.12 8.46 1.28
N ALA A 197 -9.73 8.93 2.46
CA ALA A 197 -10.44 10.00 3.15
C ALA A 197 -10.49 11.28 2.31
N LEU A 198 -9.41 11.62 1.59
CA LEU A 198 -9.35 12.77 0.69
C LEU A 198 -10.18 12.59 -0.60
N MET A 199 -10.40 11.36 -1.06
CA MET A 199 -11.18 11.09 -2.28
C MET A 199 -12.65 11.53 -2.14
N ASP A 200 -13.25 11.36 -0.96
CA ASP A 200 -14.64 11.72 -0.69
C ASP A 200 -14.93 13.23 -0.95
N PRO A 201 -14.15 14.18 -0.37
CA PRO A 201 -14.39 15.62 -0.56
C PRO A 201 -13.63 16.27 -1.73
N LEU A 202 -12.49 15.72 -2.20
CA LEU A 202 -11.64 16.37 -3.21
C LEU A 202 -11.68 15.69 -4.59
N GLY A 203 -12.24 14.49 -4.67
CA GLY A 203 -12.23 13.66 -5.87
C GLY A 203 -10.90 12.91 -6.08
N PRO A 204 -10.85 11.97 -7.05
CA PRO A 204 -9.76 11.00 -7.17
C PRO A 204 -8.39 11.60 -7.50
N VAL A 205 -8.35 12.54 -8.45
CA VAL A 205 -7.08 13.13 -8.93
C VAL A 205 -6.47 14.02 -7.86
N SER A 206 -7.26 14.92 -7.27
CA SER A 206 -6.81 15.80 -6.19
C SER A 206 -6.35 14.99 -4.98
N ALA A 207 -7.08 13.93 -4.61
CA ALA A 207 -6.68 13.04 -3.52
C ALA A 207 -5.36 12.31 -3.81
N LEU A 208 -5.15 11.83 -5.04
CA LEU A 208 -3.89 11.23 -5.46
C LEU A 208 -2.73 12.22 -5.33
N LEU A 209 -2.85 13.42 -5.91
CA LEU A 209 -1.79 14.41 -5.91
C LEU A 209 -1.47 14.90 -4.49
N LEU A 210 -2.51 15.24 -3.71
CA LEU A 210 -2.33 15.73 -2.35
C LEU A 210 -1.76 14.63 -1.43
N SER A 211 -2.28 13.41 -1.49
CA SER A 211 -1.73 12.31 -0.67
C SER A 211 -0.29 11.97 -1.05
N THR A 212 0.06 12.02 -2.34
CA THR A 212 1.44 11.84 -2.80
C THR A 212 2.37 12.93 -2.26
N LEU A 213 1.95 14.19 -2.34
CA LEU A 213 2.71 15.31 -1.79
C LEU A 213 2.92 15.15 -0.28
N LEU A 214 1.84 14.88 0.46
CA LEU A 214 1.89 14.66 1.90
C LEU A 214 2.77 13.46 2.29
N TYR A 215 2.76 12.40 1.48
CA TYR A 215 3.64 11.24 1.66
C TYR A 215 5.11 11.60 1.49
N GLY A 216 5.45 12.38 0.46
CA GLY A 216 6.80 12.92 0.28
C GLY A 216 7.21 13.86 1.42
N LEU A 217 6.30 14.72 1.89
CA LEU A 217 6.54 15.61 3.03
C LEU A 217 6.82 14.84 4.32
N ALA A 218 6.15 13.70 4.52
CA ALA A 218 6.39 12.84 5.67
C ALA A 218 7.82 12.25 5.71
N HIS A 219 8.52 12.25 4.57
CA HIS A 219 9.90 11.80 4.45
C HIS A 219 10.93 12.93 4.53
N LEU A 220 10.52 14.21 4.65
CA LEU A 220 11.45 15.34 4.75
C LEU A 220 12.53 15.20 5.83
N PRO A 221 12.29 14.60 7.01
CA PRO A 221 13.36 14.43 8.00
C PRO A 221 14.59 13.71 7.44
N THR A 222 14.42 12.76 6.52
CA THR A 222 15.55 12.02 5.94
C THR A 222 16.45 12.90 5.10
N LEU A 223 15.93 14.00 4.53
CA LEU A 223 16.70 14.96 3.73
C LEU A 223 17.90 15.51 4.51
N ILE A 224 17.68 15.79 5.79
CA ILE A 224 18.70 16.35 6.67
C ILE A 224 19.44 15.25 7.42
N LEU A 225 18.72 14.28 7.98
CA LEU A 225 19.32 13.24 8.83
C LEU A 225 20.24 12.28 8.07
N LEU A 226 19.97 12.05 6.78
CA LEU A 226 20.82 11.25 5.90
C LEU A 226 21.77 12.09 5.05
N GLY A 227 21.86 13.40 5.33
CA GLY A 227 22.79 14.30 4.65
C GLY A 227 24.25 13.93 4.90
N ASP A 228 25.13 14.39 4.02
CA ASP A 228 26.56 14.20 4.12
C ASP A 228 27.30 15.55 4.04
N PRO A 229 28.39 15.78 4.80
CA PRO A 229 29.13 17.03 4.73
C PRO A 229 29.67 17.38 3.34
N ALA A 230 30.03 16.39 2.53
CA ALA A 230 30.56 16.61 1.18
C ALA A 230 29.44 16.63 0.12
N ALA A 231 28.40 15.81 0.29
CA ALA A 231 27.31 15.69 -0.70
C ALA A 231 26.13 16.65 -0.45
N GLY A 232 26.02 17.21 0.75
CA GLY A 232 24.88 18.01 1.18
C GLY A 232 23.66 17.16 1.59
N PRO A 233 22.46 17.77 1.62
CA PRO A 233 21.21 17.08 1.95
C PRO A 233 20.93 15.89 1.03
N ASN A 234 20.27 14.85 1.54
CA ASN A 234 20.01 13.60 0.82
C ASN A 234 18.56 13.50 0.33
N PRO A 235 18.28 13.81 -0.95
CA PRO A 235 16.91 13.92 -1.44
C PRO A 235 16.28 12.57 -1.79
N LEU A 236 17.03 11.47 -1.74
CA LEU A 236 16.66 10.22 -2.41
C LEU A 236 15.33 9.65 -1.90
N LEU A 237 15.12 9.56 -0.58
CA LEU A 237 13.89 9.03 -0.02
C LEU A 237 12.68 9.94 -0.26
N VAL A 238 12.86 11.26 -0.29
CA VAL A 238 11.78 12.21 -0.59
C VAL A 238 11.36 12.08 -2.07
N ILE A 239 12.33 12.03 -2.98
CA ILE A 239 12.08 11.82 -4.42
C ILE A 239 11.43 10.45 -4.65
N ALA A 240 11.93 9.40 -4.00
CA ALA A 240 11.37 8.06 -4.08
C ALA A 240 9.93 8.02 -3.55
N ALA A 241 9.65 8.65 -2.41
CA ALA A 241 8.31 8.73 -1.83
C ALA A 241 7.32 9.45 -2.78
N LEU A 242 7.72 10.55 -3.42
CA LEU A 242 6.90 11.23 -4.41
C LEU A 242 6.65 10.38 -5.65
N GLY A 243 7.70 9.81 -6.25
CA GLY A 243 7.61 9.00 -7.47
C GLY A 243 6.82 7.70 -7.26
N CYS A 244 7.23 6.90 -6.27
CA CYS A 244 6.53 5.67 -5.91
C CYS A 244 5.11 5.96 -5.43
N GLY A 245 4.94 7.05 -4.67
CA GLY A 245 3.64 7.38 -4.12
C GLY A 245 2.59 7.73 -5.17
N LEU A 246 3.01 8.38 -6.25
CA LEU A 246 2.18 8.63 -7.43
C LEU A 246 1.81 7.31 -8.12
N VAL A 247 2.78 6.41 -8.32
CA VAL A 247 2.56 5.11 -8.97
C VAL A 247 1.58 4.26 -8.18
N TRP A 248 1.82 4.05 -6.88
CA TRP A 248 0.95 3.21 -6.04
C TRP A 248 -0.44 3.80 -5.88
N GLY A 249 -0.55 5.12 -5.68
CA GLY A 249 -1.85 5.80 -5.67
C GLY A 249 -2.60 5.64 -7.01
N ARG A 250 -1.89 5.71 -8.15
CA ARG A 250 -2.49 5.45 -9.46
C ARG A 250 -2.93 4.00 -9.61
N LEU A 251 -2.17 3.01 -9.08
CA LEU A 251 -2.58 1.60 -9.06
C LEU A 251 -3.91 1.42 -8.32
N VAL A 252 -4.08 2.09 -7.17
CA VAL A 252 -5.33 2.05 -6.40
C VAL A 252 -6.50 2.62 -7.19
N LEU A 253 -6.31 3.77 -7.87
CA LEU A 253 -7.36 4.34 -8.72
C LEU A 253 -7.71 3.44 -9.91
N LEU A 254 -6.72 2.81 -10.54
CA LEU A 254 -6.93 1.93 -11.68
C LEU A 254 -7.65 0.63 -11.32
N LYS A 255 -7.34 0.06 -10.15
CA LYS A 255 -7.87 -1.25 -9.72
C LYS A 255 -9.07 -1.16 -8.79
N GLY A 256 -9.34 0.05 -8.27
CA GLY A 256 -10.40 0.32 -7.29
C GLY A 256 -10.19 -0.36 -5.94
N ARG A 257 -8.97 -0.82 -5.64
CA ARG A 257 -8.64 -1.60 -4.43
C ARG A 257 -7.16 -1.46 -4.05
N LEU A 258 -6.84 -1.81 -2.80
CA LEU A 258 -5.51 -1.63 -2.21
C LEU A 258 -4.55 -2.78 -2.51
N ALA A 259 -5.04 -4.02 -2.57
CA ALA A 259 -4.21 -5.23 -2.70
C ALA A 259 -3.03 -5.13 -3.70
N PRO A 260 -3.21 -4.69 -4.97
CA PRO A 260 -2.09 -4.59 -5.91
C PRO A 260 -1.06 -3.54 -5.52
N ALA A 261 -1.47 -2.42 -4.92
CA ALA A 261 -0.58 -1.36 -4.46
C ALA A 261 0.19 -1.79 -3.20
N VAL A 262 -0.49 -2.42 -2.23
CA VAL A 262 0.12 -3.01 -1.02
C VAL A 262 1.21 -3.99 -1.39
N PHE A 263 0.91 -4.90 -2.33
CA PHE A 263 1.90 -5.87 -2.79
C PHE A 263 3.04 -5.21 -3.57
N ALA A 264 2.75 -4.25 -4.46
CA ALA A 264 3.76 -3.53 -5.23
C ALA A 264 4.75 -2.79 -4.32
N HIS A 265 4.26 -2.06 -3.33
CA HIS A 265 5.10 -1.35 -2.37
C HIS A 265 5.94 -2.34 -1.56
N ALA A 266 5.29 -3.32 -0.91
CA ALA A 266 6.00 -4.29 -0.07
C ALA A 266 7.10 -5.04 -0.83
N PHE A 267 6.79 -5.48 -2.06
CA PHE A 267 7.74 -6.21 -2.89
C PHE A 267 8.88 -5.31 -3.42
N PHE A 268 8.60 -4.07 -3.79
CA PHE A 268 9.62 -3.09 -4.16
C PHE A 268 10.59 -2.81 -3.00
N SER A 269 10.07 -2.52 -1.81
CA SER A 269 10.89 -2.21 -0.63
C SER A 269 11.71 -3.42 -0.18
N TRP A 270 11.14 -4.63 -0.25
CA TRP A 270 11.88 -5.88 -0.06
C TRP A 270 13.03 -6.01 -1.05
N ALA A 271 12.79 -5.74 -2.34
CA ALA A 271 13.81 -5.86 -3.38
C ALA A 271 14.96 -4.85 -3.16
N VAL A 272 14.65 -3.60 -2.82
CA VAL A 272 15.68 -2.58 -2.49
C VAL A 272 16.52 -3.00 -1.28
N ALA A 273 15.89 -3.54 -0.23
CA ALA A 273 16.61 -3.99 0.97
C ALA A 273 17.46 -5.26 0.73
N SER A 274 16.93 -6.21 -0.06
CA SER A 274 17.54 -7.53 -0.27
C SER A 274 18.57 -7.52 -1.41
N PHE A 275 18.39 -6.66 -2.41
CA PHE A 275 19.27 -6.49 -3.56
C PHE A 275 19.73 -5.03 -3.64
N PRO A 276 20.78 -4.66 -2.87
CA PRO A 276 21.24 -3.28 -2.77
C PRO A 276 21.59 -2.67 -4.12
N LEU A 277 21.14 -1.44 -4.30
CA LEU A 277 21.47 -0.56 -5.44
C LEU A 277 22.95 -0.14 -5.45
N TRP A 278 23.64 -0.28 -4.32
CA TRP A 278 25.04 0.05 -4.15
C TRP A 278 25.84 -1.18 -3.76
N ARG A 279 27.04 -1.31 -4.35
CA ARG A 279 28.06 -2.29 -3.99
C ARG A 279 29.40 -1.56 -3.88
N PRO A 280 30.23 -1.92 -2.88
CA PRO A 280 31.59 -1.38 -2.75
C PRO A 280 32.49 -1.79 -3.92
#